data_AF-A0AAJ6JQX5-F1
#
_entry.id   AF-A0AAJ6JQX5-F1
#
_cell.length_a   1.000
_cell.length_b   1.000
_cell.length_c   1.000
_cell.angle_alpha   90.00
_cell.angle_beta   90.00
_cell.angle_gamma   90.00
#
_symmetry.space_group_name_H-M   'P 1'
#
loop_
_entity.id
_entity.type
_entity.pdbx_description
1 polymer ?
#
loop_
_entity_poly.entity_id
_entity_poly.type
_entity_poly.pdbx_seq_one_letter_code
_entity_poly.pdbx_strand_id
1 'polypeptide(L)'
;MTDNLTGVWDGTYVQPGVGVVTFLVTLIDASGALGGSVTEPCMMPGCPLSAHNASIAGRRSGKAVSLVKRYEPPGYGYDTVQYEGSVNAEATEIDGRWKIAGTSSSGTFLMVRSTRPAESVATDERTKEPAR
;
A
#
# COMPACT_ATOMS: atom_id res chain seq x y z
N MET A 1 3.51 10.31 -22.57
CA MET A 1 2.65 9.85 -21.46
C MET A 1 3.51 8.95 -20.61
N THR A 2 3.53 9.15 -19.31
CA THR A 2 4.41 8.39 -18.42
C THR A 2 3.69 7.09 -18.07
N ASP A 3 3.88 6.05 -18.89
CA ASP A 3 3.31 4.70 -18.69
C ASP A 3 3.84 3.96 -17.45
N ASN A 4 4.61 4.67 -16.61
CA ASN A 4 5.36 4.16 -15.48
C ASN A 4 4.64 4.52 -14.17
N LEU A 5 4.24 3.49 -13.41
CA LEU A 5 3.58 3.64 -12.11
C LEU A 5 4.54 3.86 -10.94
N THR A 6 5.85 3.97 -11.20
CA THR A 6 6.87 4.19 -10.15
C THR A 6 6.62 5.49 -9.41
N GLY A 7 6.49 5.41 -8.09
CA GLY A 7 6.28 6.56 -7.24
C GLY A 7 5.57 6.20 -5.94
N VAL A 8 5.24 7.24 -5.18
CA VAL A 8 4.45 7.14 -3.96
C VAL A 8 2.97 7.33 -4.30
N TRP A 9 2.12 6.55 -3.66
CA TRP A 9 0.68 6.54 -3.85
C TRP A 9 -0.02 6.55 -2.50
N ASP A 10 -0.95 7.48 -2.35
CA ASP A 10 -1.87 7.57 -1.23
C ASP A 10 -3.08 6.66 -1.50
N GLY A 11 -3.19 5.59 -0.73
CA GLY A 11 -4.23 4.58 -0.85
C GLY A 11 -5.35 4.77 0.16
N THR A 12 -6.57 4.42 -0.24
CA THR A 12 -7.72 4.23 0.64
C THR A 12 -8.43 2.94 0.28
N TYR A 13 -8.94 2.22 1.27
CA TYR A 13 -9.85 1.10 1.05
C TYR A 13 -11.00 1.12 2.04
N VAL A 14 -12.15 0.61 1.60
CA VAL A 14 -13.31 0.45 2.48
C VAL A 14 -13.28 -0.93 3.10
N GLN A 15 -13.15 -1.00 4.41
CA GLN A 15 -13.20 -2.22 5.19
C GLN A 15 -14.59 -2.41 5.81
N PRO A 16 -15.30 -3.51 5.49
CA PRO A 16 -16.58 -3.82 6.12
C PRO A 16 -16.48 -3.83 7.64
N GLY A 17 -17.36 -3.07 8.31
CA GLY A 17 -17.41 -2.98 9.78
C GLY A 17 -16.39 -2.04 10.43
N VAL A 18 -15.44 -1.48 9.68
CA VAL A 18 -14.44 -0.52 10.21
C VAL A 18 -14.59 0.86 9.57
N GLY A 19 -14.80 0.91 8.25
CA GLY A 19 -14.89 2.17 7.50
C GLY A 19 -13.72 2.35 6.54
N VAL A 20 -13.38 3.61 6.24
CA VAL A 20 -12.28 3.95 5.32
C VAL A 20 -10.95 3.85 6.05
N VAL A 21 -10.01 3.10 5.48
CA VAL A 21 -8.64 2.97 5.96
C VAL A 21 -7.70 3.56 4.93
N THR A 22 -6.75 4.39 5.37
CA THR A 22 -5.69 4.94 4.53
C THR A 22 -4.44 4.07 4.59
N PHE A 23 -3.69 4.03 3.50
CA PHE A 23 -2.40 3.35 3.42
C PHE A 23 -1.48 4.09 2.45
N LEU A 24 -0.17 3.92 2.61
CA LEU A 24 0.83 4.46 1.71
C LEU A 24 1.43 3.32 0.90
N VAL A 25 1.64 3.52 -0.40
CA VAL A 25 2.34 2.56 -1.26
C VAL A 25 3.51 3.24 -1.93
N THR A 26 4.67 2.60 -1.89
CA THR A 26 5.76 2.90 -2.84
C THR A 26 5.75 1.82 -3.91
N LEU A 27 5.53 2.21 -5.17
CA LEU A 27 5.58 1.29 -6.31
C LEU A 27 6.84 1.54 -7.14
N ILE A 28 7.37 0.46 -7.68
CA ILE A 28 8.40 0.41 -8.70
C ILE A 28 7.81 -0.39 -9.87
N ASP A 29 7.83 0.20 -11.05
CA ASP A 29 7.32 -0.38 -12.29
C ASP A 29 8.50 -0.62 -13.25
N ALA A 30 8.76 -1.90 -13.49
CA ALA A 30 9.76 -2.40 -14.42
C ALA A 30 9.05 -3.01 -15.63
N SER A 31 8.67 -2.16 -16.58
CA SER A 31 8.03 -2.57 -17.85
C SER A 31 6.74 -3.39 -17.64
N GLY A 32 5.90 -2.98 -16.70
CA GLY A 32 4.64 -3.62 -16.37
C GLY A 32 4.75 -4.66 -15.25
N ALA A 33 5.94 -5.05 -14.80
CA ALA A 33 6.11 -5.75 -13.53
C ALA A 33 6.11 -4.73 -12.40
N LEU A 34 5.22 -4.92 -11.41
CA LEU A 34 5.05 -4.00 -10.29
C LEU A 34 5.58 -4.65 -9.01
N GLY A 35 6.32 -3.88 -8.22
CA GLY A 35 6.80 -4.29 -6.90
C GLY A 35 6.94 -3.10 -5.96
N GLY A 36 6.99 -3.35 -4.65
CA GLY A 36 7.27 -2.31 -3.68
C GLY A 36 6.75 -2.62 -2.27
N SER A 37 6.42 -1.57 -1.53
CA SER A 37 6.03 -1.64 -0.13
C SER A 37 4.72 -0.92 0.16
N VAL A 38 4.03 -1.37 1.20
CA VAL A 38 2.81 -0.78 1.74
C VAL A 38 3.01 -0.55 3.23
N THR A 39 2.58 0.63 3.71
CA THR A 39 2.47 0.93 5.14
C THR A 39 1.05 1.36 5.44
N GLU A 40 0.44 0.79 6.47
CA GLU A 40 -0.91 1.17 6.91
C GLU A 40 -1.01 1.22 8.44
N PRO A 41 -1.93 1.99 9.01
CA PRO A 41 -2.13 2.04 10.45
C PRO A 41 -2.64 0.69 10.95
N CYS A 42 -2.20 0.28 12.14
CA CYS A 42 -2.82 -0.85 12.79
C CYS A 42 -4.16 -0.44 13.41
N MET A 43 -5.26 -0.87 12.81
CA MET A 43 -6.62 -0.47 13.23
C MET A 43 -7.21 -1.35 14.34
N MET A 44 -6.51 -2.39 14.79
CA MET A 44 -7.01 -3.28 15.84
C MET A 44 -6.87 -2.64 17.23
N PRO A 45 -7.90 -2.71 18.08
CA PRO A 45 -7.79 -2.30 19.48
C PRO A 45 -6.63 -3.01 20.18
N GLY A 46 -5.72 -2.25 20.79
CA GLY A 46 -4.57 -2.79 21.53
C GLY A 46 -3.40 -3.25 20.66
N CYS A 47 -3.34 -2.81 19.39
CA CYS A 47 -2.23 -3.19 18.52
C CYS A 47 -0.88 -2.71 19.06
N PRO A 48 0.10 -3.60 19.21
CA PRO A 48 1.42 -3.24 19.73
C PRO A 48 2.26 -2.44 18.72
N LEU A 49 1.83 -2.39 17.45
CA LEU A 49 2.51 -1.71 16.36
C LEU A 49 1.76 -0.42 15.98
N SER A 50 2.49 0.67 15.76
CA SER A 50 1.93 1.91 15.23
C SER A 50 1.46 1.76 13.77
N ALA A 51 2.12 0.90 12.99
CA ALA A 51 1.80 0.62 11.60
C ALA A 51 2.18 -0.82 11.21
N HIS A 52 1.43 -1.39 10.28
CA HIS A 52 1.81 -2.61 9.55
C HIS A 52 2.65 -2.25 8.34
N ASN A 53 3.70 -3.03 8.12
CA ASN A 53 4.42 -3.04 6.86
C ASN A 53 4.02 -4.26 6.04
N ALA A 54 4.07 -4.13 4.72
CA ALA A 54 3.78 -5.21 3.80
C ALA A 54 4.57 -5.00 2.50
N SER A 55 4.88 -6.09 1.81
CA SER A 55 5.31 -6.03 0.41
C SER A 55 4.09 -6.06 -0.51
N ILE A 56 4.24 -5.45 -1.69
CA ILE A 56 3.25 -5.55 -2.77
C ILE A 56 3.95 -5.93 -4.06
N ALA A 57 3.36 -6.86 -4.80
CA ALA A 57 3.89 -7.32 -6.08
C ALA A 57 2.76 -7.65 -7.05
N GLY A 58 3.01 -7.48 -8.35
CA GLY A 58 2.00 -7.77 -9.35
C GLY A 58 2.40 -7.32 -10.75
N ARG A 59 1.38 -7.00 -11.56
CA ARG A 59 1.58 -6.61 -12.95
C ARG A 59 0.55 -5.59 -13.44
N ARG A 60 0.94 -4.84 -14.46
CA ARG A 60 0.07 -4.00 -15.28
C ARG A 60 0.06 -4.51 -16.72
N SER A 61 -1.12 -4.55 -17.33
CA SER A 61 -1.30 -4.83 -18.76
C SER A 61 -2.29 -3.83 -19.34
N GLY A 62 -1.78 -2.85 -20.09
CA GLY A 62 -2.56 -1.69 -20.49
C GLY A 62 -3.10 -0.97 -19.25
N LYS A 63 -4.42 -0.77 -19.17
CA LYS A 63 -5.04 -0.15 -17.99
C LYS A 63 -5.25 -1.11 -16.82
N ALA A 64 -5.25 -2.42 -17.05
CA ALA A 64 -5.54 -3.39 -16.00
C ALA A 64 -4.35 -3.55 -15.05
N VAL A 65 -4.61 -3.58 -13.75
CA VAL A 65 -3.63 -3.77 -12.68
C VAL A 65 -4.07 -4.94 -11.80
N SER A 66 -3.13 -5.82 -11.47
CA SER A 66 -3.34 -6.90 -10.50
C SER A 66 -2.18 -6.94 -9.53
N LEU A 67 -2.46 -6.85 -8.23
CA LEU A 67 -1.46 -6.79 -7.17
C LEU A 67 -1.80 -7.77 -6.05
N VAL A 68 -0.77 -8.23 -5.35
CA VAL A 68 -0.88 -9.03 -4.12
C VAL A 68 -0.06 -8.33 -3.04
N LYS A 69 -0.73 -7.96 -1.96
CA LYS A 69 -0.11 -7.46 -0.73
C LYS A 69 0.15 -8.64 0.22
N ARG A 70 1.31 -8.66 0.86
CA ARG A 70 1.68 -9.63 1.90
C ARG A 70 2.26 -8.91 3.11
N TYR A 71 1.67 -9.13 4.28
CA TYR A 71 2.08 -8.50 5.52
C TYR A 71 3.46 -8.97 6.01
N GLU A 72 4.22 -8.04 6.60
CA GLU A 72 5.57 -8.24 7.09
C GLU A 72 5.79 -7.64 8.50
N PRO A 73 6.29 -8.42 9.48
CA PRO A 73 6.56 -9.85 9.38
C PRO A 73 5.26 -10.67 9.28
N PRO A 74 5.33 -11.91 8.75
CA PRO A 74 4.17 -12.79 8.69
C PRO A 74 3.52 -12.98 10.07
N GLY A 75 2.20 -13.12 10.11
CA GLY A 75 1.42 -13.29 11.35
C GLY A 75 0.83 -11.99 11.92
N TYR A 76 1.15 -10.83 11.36
CA TYR A 76 0.55 -9.54 11.72
C TYR A 76 -0.39 -9.05 10.61
N GLY A 77 -1.59 -9.60 10.56
CA GLY A 77 -2.61 -9.29 9.54
C GLY A 77 -3.16 -10.55 8.84
N TYR A 78 -3.53 -10.42 7.58
CA TYR A 78 -3.93 -11.54 6.72
C TYR A 78 -2.73 -12.10 5.96
N ASP A 79 -2.76 -13.37 5.52
CA ASP A 79 -1.63 -13.94 4.75
C ASP A 79 -1.36 -13.15 3.46
N THR A 80 -2.40 -12.92 2.66
CA THR A 80 -2.32 -12.09 1.46
C THR A 80 -3.64 -11.37 1.20
N VAL A 81 -3.55 -10.19 0.58
CA VAL A 81 -4.70 -9.43 0.06
C VAL A 81 -4.52 -9.25 -1.44
N GLN A 82 -5.51 -9.63 -2.22
CA GLN A 82 -5.50 -9.51 -3.68
C GLN A 82 -6.21 -8.23 -4.09
N TYR A 83 -5.60 -7.48 -5.01
CA TYR A 83 -6.15 -6.27 -5.60
C TYR A 83 -6.27 -6.43 -7.11
N GLU A 84 -7.42 -6.07 -7.65
CA GLU A 84 -7.70 -6.04 -9.09
C GLU A 84 -8.34 -4.68 -9.41
N GLY A 85 -7.80 -3.97 -10.38
CA GLY A 85 -8.23 -2.62 -10.69
C GLY A 85 -7.77 -2.10 -12.04
N SER A 86 -7.97 -0.81 -12.24
CA SER A 86 -7.63 -0.10 -13.45
C SER A 86 -6.91 1.21 -13.15
N VAL A 87 -5.89 1.52 -13.95
CA VAL A 87 -5.25 2.85 -13.94
C VAL A 87 -5.94 3.78 -14.93
N ASN A 88 -6.09 5.05 -14.56
CA ASN A 88 -6.60 6.10 -15.44
C ASN A 88 -5.61 6.43 -16.59
N ALA A 89 -6.00 7.32 -17.51
CA ALA A 89 -5.17 7.64 -18.68
C ALA A 89 -3.91 8.43 -18.31
N GLU A 90 -3.97 9.20 -17.22
CA GLU A 90 -2.92 10.08 -16.75
C GLU A 90 -1.90 9.39 -15.83
N ALA A 91 -2.14 8.11 -15.48
CA ALA A 91 -1.36 7.35 -14.50
C ALA A 91 -1.26 8.05 -13.14
N THR A 92 -2.34 8.72 -12.74
CA THR A 92 -2.47 9.41 -11.44
C THR A 92 -3.40 8.70 -10.47
N GLU A 93 -4.24 7.79 -10.95
CA GLU A 93 -5.21 7.07 -10.11
C GLU A 93 -5.30 5.60 -10.50
N ILE A 94 -5.40 4.73 -9.49
CA ILE A 94 -5.70 3.30 -9.63
C ILE A 94 -6.89 2.99 -8.73
N ASP A 95 -8.01 2.60 -9.30
CA ASP A 95 -9.21 2.21 -8.56
C ASP A 95 -9.56 0.74 -8.82
N GLY A 96 -10.25 0.11 -7.87
CA GLY A 96 -10.66 -1.27 -8.06
C GLY A 96 -11.21 -1.94 -6.81
N ARG A 97 -11.00 -3.26 -6.75
CA ARG A 97 -11.49 -4.14 -5.69
C ARG A 97 -10.35 -4.87 -5.01
N TRP A 98 -10.49 -5.04 -3.71
CA TRP A 98 -9.64 -5.93 -2.93
C TRP A 98 -10.44 -7.10 -2.39
N LYS A 99 -9.78 -8.25 -2.20
CA LYS A 99 -10.36 -9.44 -1.57
C LYS A 99 -9.28 -10.21 -0.81
N ILE A 100 -9.70 -10.90 0.26
CA ILE A 100 -8.84 -11.82 1.00
C ILE A 100 -9.25 -13.24 0.59
N ALA A 101 -8.31 -14.02 0.07
CA ALA A 101 -8.59 -15.39 -0.35
C ALA A 101 -9.02 -16.25 0.84
N GLY A 102 -10.07 -17.05 0.67
CA GLY A 102 -10.60 -17.93 1.73
C GLY A 102 -11.51 -17.24 2.75
N THR A 103 -11.82 -15.96 2.61
CA THR A 103 -12.78 -15.24 3.46
C THR A 103 -13.86 -14.54 2.62
N SER A 104 -14.91 -14.04 3.28
CA SER A 104 -15.93 -13.18 2.65
C SER A 104 -15.53 -11.70 2.62
N SER A 105 -14.33 -11.35 3.10
CA SER A 105 -13.87 -9.97 3.19
C SER A 105 -13.40 -9.46 1.84
N SER A 106 -14.10 -8.43 1.35
CA SER A 106 -13.76 -7.71 0.13
C SER A 106 -14.27 -6.27 0.22
N GLY A 107 -13.74 -5.41 -0.65
CA GLY A 107 -14.16 -4.02 -0.72
C GLY A 107 -13.63 -3.32 -1.95
N THR A 108 -13.78 -2.00 -1.98
CA THR A 108 -13.19 -1.12 -3.00
C THR A 108 -11.94 -0.46 -2.47
N PHE A 109 -11.06 -0.06 -3.38
CA PHE A 109 -9.91 0.78 -3.07
C PHE A 109 -9.72 1.87 -4.12
N LEU A 110 -9.01 2.91 -3.73
CA LEU A 110 -8.49 3.96 -4.60
C LEU A 110 -7.06 4.27 -4.17
N MET A 111 -6.16 4.36 -5.13
CA MET A 111 -4.80 4.88 -4.95
C MET A 111 -4.64 6.11 -5.82
N VAL A 112 -4.17 7.21 -5.23
CA VAL A 112 -3.87 8.47 -5.93
C VAL A 112 -2.38 8.73 -5.85
N ARG A 113 -1.76 9.05 -6.98
CA ARG A 113 -0.32 9.32 -7.06
C ARG A 113 0.00 10.57 -6.25
N SER A 114 0.91 10.44 -5.30
CA SER A 114 1.34 11.57 -4.49
C SER A 114 2.13 12.55 -5.38
N THR A 115 1.72 13.81 -5.35
CA THR A 115 2.40 14.91 -6.09
C THR A 115 3.41 15.65 -5.23
N ARG A 116 3.51 15.31 -3.94
CA ARG A 116 4.49 15.88 -3.02
C ARG A 116 5.87 15.28 -3.30
N PRO A 117 6.95 16.09 -3.25
CA PRO A 117 8.30 15.54 -3.18
C PRO A 117 8.36 14.55 -2.01
N ALA A 118 9.00 13.40 -2.21
CA ALA A 118 9.23 12.45 -1.13
C ALA A 118 10.05 13.17 -0.05
N GLU A 119 9.38 13.60 1.02
CA GLU A 119 10.06 14.15 2.18
C GLU A 119 10.74 12.98 2.87
N SER A 120 12.07 12.95 2.79
CA SER A 120 12.90 11.96 3.45
C SER A 120 12.52 11.94 4.92
N VAL A 121 12.01 10.83 5.43
CA VAL A 121 11.87 10.62 6.87
C VAL A 121 13.29 10.57 7.42
N ALA A 122 13.81 11.73 7.81
CA ALA A 122 15.02 11.82 8.60
C ALA A 122 14.75 11.02 9.87
N THR A 123 15.42 9.88 9.99
CA THR A 123 15.45 9.12 11.23
C THR A 123 16.06 10.05 12.26
N ASP A 124 15.25 10.49 13.23
CA ASP A 124 15.74 11.19 14.41
C ASP A 124 16.61 10.21 15.18
N GLU A 125 17.90 10.23 14.88
CA GLU A 125 18.93 9.55 15.66
C GLU A 125 18.94 10.20 17.03
N ARG A 126 18.19 9.58 17.94
CA ARG A 126 18.22 9.83 19.38
C ARG A 126 19.66 9.78 19.88
N THR A 127 20.32 10.95 19.93
CA THR A 127 21.60 11.11 20.61
C THR A 127 21.35 10.99 22.11
N LYS A 128 21.65 9.81 22.64
CA LYS A 128 21.72 9.54 24.06
C LYS A 128 23.11 9.98 24.53
N GLU A 129 23.20 11.17 25.13
CA GLU A 129 24.43 11.63 25.79
C GLU A 129 24.59 10.89 27.14
N PRO A 130 25.75 10.27 27.44
CA PRO A 130 25.99 9.69 28.75
C PRO A 130 26.48 10.76 29.73
N ALA A 131 26.01 10.63 30.97
CA ALA A 131 26.32 11.48 32.11
C ALA A 131 27.83 11.59 32.39
N ARG A 132 28.22 12.75 32.95
CA ARG A 132 29.40 12.86 33.81
C ARG A 132 29.07 13.66 35.06
#